data_AF-A0A1G5UYV3-F1
#
_entry.id   AF-A0A1G5UYV3-F1
#
_cell.length_a   1.000
_cell.length_b   1.000
_cell.length_c   1.000
_cell.angle_alpha   90.00
_cell.angle_beta   90.00
_cell.angle_gamma   90.00
#
_symmetry.space_group_name_H-M   'P 1'
#
loop_
_entity.id
_entity.type
_entity.pdbx_description
1 polymer ?
#
loop_
_entity_poly.entity_id
_entity_poly.type
_entity_poly.pdbx_seq_one_letter_code
_entity_poly.pdbx_strand_id
1 'polypeptide(L)' 'MLNLTEILSAYPEGLQIHRAFVLREYLQYKILEILFDGPYASKFCFLGGTCLRLVHNNNRFSEDLDFDNFQLNEAEL' A
#
# COMPACT_ATOMS: atom_id res chain seq x y z
N MET A 1 2.73 15.93 4.02
CA MET A 1 3.30 14.60 4.32
C MET A 1 3.48 14.50 5.81
N LEU A 2 3.23 13.32 6.38
CA LEU A 2 3.56 13.05 7.78
C LEU A 2 5.07 12.89 7.93
N ASN A 3 5.61 13.31 9.07
CA ASN A 3 6.97 12.99 9.46
C ASN A 3 7.05 11.56 10.04
N LEU A 4 8.27 11.01 10.17
CA LEU A 4 8.44 9.63 10.61
C LEU A 4 7.85 9.36 12.00
N THR A 5 7.88 10.32 12.92
CA THR A 5 7.30 10.17 14.26
C THR A 5 5.78 10.05 14.20
N GLU A 6 5.12 10.86 13.36
CA GLU A 6 3.68 10.79 13.10
C GLU A 6 3.28 9.48 12.40
N ILE A 7 4.12 8.97 11.50
CA ILE A 7 3.87 7.66 10.87
C ILE A 7 3.97 6.55 11.92
N LEU A 8 5.02 6.55 12.76
CA LEU A 8 5.22 5.52 13.77
C LEU A 8 4.09 5.46 14.80
N SER A 9 3.50 6.60 15.18
CA SER A 9 2.41 6.64 16.16
C SER A 9 1.12 5.98 15.68
N ALA A 10 0.97 5.75 14.37
CA ALA A 10 -0.16 5.01 13.79
C ALA A 10 -0.03 3.48 13.95
N TYR A 11 1.12 2.97 14.42
CA TYR A 11 1.40 1.54 14.53
C TYR A 11 1.49 1.10 16.00
N PRO A 12 1.11 -0.16 16.33
CA PRO A 12 1.36 -0.75 17.64
C PRO A 12 2.84 -0.66 18.03
N GLU A 13 3.14 -0.41 19.31
CA GLU A 13 4.52 -0.23 19.80
C GLU A 13 5.47 -1.35 19.36
N GLY A 14 5.01 -2.61 19.39
CA GLY A 14 5.80 -3.76 18.97
C GLY A 14 6.22 -3.73 17.48
N LEU A 15 5.50 -3.00 16.62
CA LEU A 15 5.84 -2.85 15.20
C LEU A 15 6.69 -1.60 14.93
N GLN A 16 6.71 -0.62 15.83
CA GLN A 16 7.46 0.63 15.64
C GLN A 16 8.99 0.41 15.56
N ILE A 17 9.49 -0.70 16.12
CA ILE A 17 10.90 -1.09 15.98
C ILE A 17 11.29 -1.33 14.51
N HIS A 18 10.34 -1.74 13.66
CA HIS A 18 10.54 -2.02 12.25
C HIS A 18 10.39 -0.76 11.38
N ARG A 19 11.11 0.31 11.73
CA ARG A 19 10.95 1.66 11.15
C ARG A 19 10.99 1.69 9.61
N ALA A 20 11.87 0.91 8.99
CA ALA A 20 11.98 0.82 7.54
C ALA A 20 10.74 0.19 6.87
N PHE A 21 10.18 -0.87 7.48
CA PHE A 21 8.96 -1.50 7.00
C PHE A 21 7.73 -0.61 7.22
N VAL A 22 7.66 0.08 8.36
CA VAL A 22 6.62 1.08 8.62
C VAL A 22 6.64 2.21 7.58
N LEU A 23 7.84 2.74 7.26
CA LEU A 23 7.97 3.77 6.23
C LEU A 23 7.59 3.22 4.85
N ARG A 24 7.99 1.99 4.52
CA ARG A 24 7.59 1.33 3.27
C ARG A 24 6.07 1.18 3.18
N GLU A 25 5.43 0.70 4.23
CA GLU A 25 3.97 0.51 4.28
C GLU A 25 3.24 1.85 4.13
N TYR A 26 3.75 2.93 4.75
CA TYR A 26 3.23 4.28 4.51
C TYR A 26 3.36 4.71 3.04
N LEU A 27 4.49 4.45 2.38
CA LEU A 27 4.67 4.75 0.97
C LEU A 27 3.78 3.87 0.07
N GLN A 28 3.56 2.61 0.43
CA GLN A 28 2.61 1.72 -0.25
C GLN A 28 1.18 2.28 -0.15
N TYR A 29 0.74 2.77 1.01
CA TYR A 29 -0.54 3.48 1.13
C TYR A 29 -0.61 4.70 0.20
N LYS A 30 0.48 5.46 0.08
CA LYS A 30 0.52 6.62 -0.83
C LYS A 30 0.48 6.25 -2.30
N ILE A 31 1.13 5.16 -2.70
CA ILE A 31 1.04 4.64 -4.07
C ILE A 31 -0.40 4.18 -4.35
N LEU A 32 -1.02 3.45 -3.43
CA LEU A 32 -2.40 2.99 -3.57
C LEU A 32 -3.39 4.17 -3.64
N GLU A 33 -3.23 5.19 -2.78
CA GLU A 33 -4.01 6.44 -2.84
C GLU A 33 -3.92 7.08 -4.23
N ILE A 34 -2.71 7.26 -4.77
CA ILE A 34 -2.51 7.86 -6.11
C ILE A 34 -3.16 7.01 -7.22
N LEU A 35 -3.01 5.68 -7.17
CA LEU A 35 -3.56 4.78 -8.19
C LEU A 35 -5.10 4.76 -8.17
N PHE A 36 -5.70 4.68 -6.98
CA PHE A 36 -7.14 4.53 -6.83
C PHE A 36 -7.92 5.84 -6.75
N ASP A 37 -7.25 6.99 -6.56
CA ASP A 37 -7.83 8.31 -6.81
C ASP A 37 -7.64 8.77 -8.27
N GLY A 38 -6.86 8.01 -9.06
CA GLY A 38 -6.54 8.30 -10.45
C GLY A 38 -7.62 7.86 -11.46
N PRO A 39 -7.49 8.29 -12.73
CA PRO A 39 -8.47 7.98 -13.78
C PRO A 39 -8.60 6.48 -14.10
N TYR A 40 -7.57 5.69 -13.78
CA TYR A 40 -7.52 4.25 -14.06
C TYR A 40 -7.91 3.39 -12.85
N ALA A 41 -8.41 3.97 -11.75
CA ALA A 41 -8.74 3.25 -10.52
C ALA A 41 -9.63 2.01 -10.74
N SER A 42 -10.66 2.15 -11.60
CA SER A 42 -11.60 1.08 -11.94
C SER A 42 -10.99 -0.06 -12.77
N LYS A 43 -9.75 0.11 -13.24
CA LYS A 43 -9.02 -0.83 -14.09
C LYS A 43 -7.99 -1.64 -13.33
N PHE A 44 -7.72 -1.33 -12.06
CA PHE A 44 -6.79 -2.10 -11.23
C PHE A 44 -7.54 -2.93 -10.19
N CYS A 45 -7.05 -4.14 -9.97
CA CYS A 45 -7.44 -5.00 -8.86
C CYS A 45 -6.22 -5.18 -7.95
N PHE A 46 -6.32 -4.71 -6.70
CA PHE A 46 -5.25 -4.87 -5.72
C PHE A 46 -5.34 -6.23 -5.02
N LEU A 47 -4.27 -7.01 -5.07
CA LEU A 47 -4.23 -8.37 -4.53
C LEU A 47 -2.86 -8.69 -3.90
N GLY A 48 -2.64 -9.96 -3.56
CA GLY A 48 -1.36 -10.44 -3.05
C GLY A 48 -1.10 -10.17 -1.57
N GLY A 49 0.18 -10.24 -1.18
CA GLY A 49 0.61 -10.22 0.22
C GLY A 49 0.30 -8.89 0.93
N THR A 50 0.53 -7.78 0.26
CA THR A 50 0.25 -6.45 0.82
C THR A 50 -1.25 -6.19 0.92
N CYS A 51 -2.08 -6.71 0.01
CA CYS A 51 -3.54 -6.64 0.16
C CYS A 51 -4.02 -7.39 1.41
N LEU A 52 -3.49 -8.59 1.66
CA LEU A 52 -3.78 -9.33 2.89
C LEU A 52 -3.34 -8.57 4.15
N ARG A 53 -2.20 -7.87 4.09
CA ARG A 53 -1.71 -7.02 5.18
C ARG A 53 -2.63 -5.84 5.46
N LEU A 54 -2.93 -5.01 4.46
CA LEU A 54 -3.60 -3.73 4.66
C LEU A 54 -5.13 -3.85 4.73
N VAL A 55 -5.73 -4.69 3.88
CA VAL A 55 -7.19 -4.79 3.76
C VAL A 55 -7.76 -5.87 4.69
N HIS A 56 -7.01 -6.98 4.86
CA HIS A 56 -7.45 -8.12 5.65
C HIS A 56 -6.74 -8.26 7.01
N ASN A 57 -6.02 -7.22 7.45
CA ASN A 57 -5.39 -7.13 8.78
C ASN A 57 -4.42 -8.26 9.11
N ASN A 58 -3.61 -8.72 8.14
CA ASN A 58 -2.55 -9.69 8.42
C ASN A 58 -1.42 -9.04 9.26
N ASN A 59 -0.84 -9.80 10.20
CA ASN A 59 0.16 -9.32 11.15
C ASN A 59 1.60 -9.28 10.59
N ARG A 60 1.83 -9.71 9.35
CA ARG A 60 3.15 -9.69 8.71
C ARG A 60 3.25 -8.54 7.70
N PHE A 61 4.32 -7.74 7.78
CA PHE A 61 4.67 -6.78 6.73
C PHE A 61 4.89 -7.49 5.38
N SER A 62 4.56 -6.79 4.29
CA SER A 62 4.77 -7.23 2.92
C SER A 62 5.38 -6.10 2.10
N GLU A 63 6.22 -6.43 1.13
CA GLU A 63 7.09 -5.46 0.46
C GLU A 63 6.62 -5.10 -0.95
N ASP A 64 5.94 -6.04 -1.62
CA ASP A 64 5.53 -5.92 -3.01
C ASP A 64 4.09 -5.43 -3.12
N LEU A 65 3.79 -4.66 -4.17
CA LEU A 65 2.42 -4.32 -4.52
C LEU A 65 2.03 -5.13 -5.77
N ASP A 66 1.09 -6.06 -5.60
CA ASP A 66 0.61 -6.92 -6.66
C ASP A 66 -0.73 -6.40 -7.20
N PHE A 67 -0.83 -6.30 -8.52
CA PHE A 67 -2.04 -5.88 -9.21
C PHE A 67 -2.39 -6.81 -10.35
N ASP A 68 -3.68 -7.05 -10.50
CA ASP A 68 -4.26 -7.53 -11.74
C ASP A 68 -4.99 -6.34 -12.40
N ASN A 69 -5.38 -6.48 -13.66
CA ASN A 69 -6.03 -5.38 -14.38
C ASN A 69 -7.27 -5.83 -15.16
N PHE A 70 -8.21 -4.91 -15.32
CA PHE A 70 -9.44 -5.10 -16.09
C PHE A 70 -9.30 -4.54 -17.50
N GLN A 71 -8.52 -5.23 -18.33
CA GLN A 71 -8.29 -4.92 -19.74
C GLN A 71 -7.65 -3.55 -19.97
N LEU A 72 -6.71 -3.16 -19.11
CA LEU A 72 -5.89 -1.97 -19.34
C LEU A 72 -4.98 -2.23 -20.54
N ASN A 73 -5.02 -1.37 -21.55
CA ASN A 73 -4.22 -1.54 -22.76
C ASN A 73 -3.29 -0.35 -23.01
N GLU A 74 -2.25 -0.55 -23.83
CA GLU A 74 -1.22 0.47 -24.13
C GLU A 74 -1.78 1.75 -24.76
N ALA A 75 -2.92 1.69 -25.45
CA ALA A 75 -3.52 2.88 -26.07
C ALA A 75 -4.22 3.79 -25.05
N GLU A 76 -4.49 3.29 -23.84
CA GLU A 76 -5.08 4.05 -22.74
C GLU A 76 -4.03 4.68 -21.83
N LEU A 77 -2.75 4.30 -21.94
CA LEU A 77 -1.60 4.83 -21.20
C LEU A 77 -0.97 6.04 -21.91
#